data_AF-A0A8D8W2W8-F1
#
_entry.id   AF-A0A8D8W2W8-F1
#
_cell.length_a   1.000
_cell.length_b   1.000
_cell.length_c   1.000
_cell.angle_alpha   90.00
_cell.angle_beta   90.00
_cell.angle_gamma   90.00
#
_symmetry.space_group_name_H-M   'P 1'
#
loop_
_entity.id
_entity.type
_entity.pdbx_description
1 polymer ?
#
loop_
_entity_poly.entity_id
_entity_poly.type
_entity_poly.pdbx_seq_one_letter_code
_entity_poly.pdbx_strand_id
1 'polypeptide(L)'
;CEEVDCLNHGRCVTGGSDLHHCSCPTGWSGAFCEDEIPRGAARFNADSYLVIDKLSPKKALQKKRGIFVYDVHHVYVNFSSASPDGMIFWSSSKEGEYIALGLEQSLLKLSWSWSGLIQTIVVPGNPVADGIWHDVSISFPDPMNITVVLDNHLVYTYQHDVENNAALTTNGKFYLGGFPDRVAVANRTRGIFKSSFSGCLSEIAWNNSPAVTDFKKHKGENVKSCALFEL
;
A
#
# COMPACT_ATOMS: atom_id res chain seq x y z
N CYS A 1 -15.71 21.22 -15.37
CA CYS A 1 -14.83 20.50 -16.33
C CYS A 1 -15.11 20.93 -17.77
N GLU A 2 -15.58 22.15 -17.99
CA GLU A 2 -15.79 22.70 -19.33
C GLU A 2 -14.54 23.43 -19.83
N GLU A 3 -13.74 23.99 -18.92
CA GLU A 3 -12.53 24.78 -19.23
C GLU A 3 -11.20 24.07 -18.92
N VAL A 4 -11.25 22.87 -18.30
CA VAL A 4 -10.05 22.10 -17.93
C VAL A 4 -10.00 20.84 -18.77
N ASP A 5 -9.02 20.78 -19.67
CA ASP A 5 -8.74 19.61 -20.49
C ASP A 5 -7.59 18.79 -19.87
N CYS A 6 -7.84 17.52 -19.59
CA CYS A 6 -6.87 16.64 -18.95
C CYS A 6 -6.29 15.67 -19.99
N LEU A 7 -4.99 15.76 -20.22
CA LEU A 7 -4.25 14.94 -21.18
C LEU A 7 -4.05 13.51 -20.67
N ASN A 8 -3.60 12.62 -21.57
CA ASN A 8 -3.17 11.25 -21.25
C ASN A 8 -4.19 10.41 -20.48
N HIS A 9 -5.49 10.60 -20.76
CA HIS A 9 -6.61 9.98 -20.06
C HIS A 9 -6.76 10.41 -18.59
N GLY A 10 -6.23 11.59 -18.25
CA GLY A 10 -6.53 12.30 -17.02
C GLY A 10 -8.03 12.53 -16.88
N ARG A 11 -8.52 12.44 -15.65
CA ARG A 11 -9.93 12.68 -15.34
C ARG A 11 -10.06 14.05 -14.68
N CYS A 12 -10.83 14.94 -15.29
CA CYS A 12 -11.17 16.20 -14.63
C CYS A 12 -12.07 15.93 -13.42
N VAL A 13 -11.74 16.54 -12.29
CA VAL A 13 -12.53 16.43 -11.07
C VAL A 13 -12.85 17.79 -10.49
N THR A 14 -14.11 17.94 -10.06
CA THR A 14 -14.61 19.12 -9.38
C THR A 14 -14.26 19.03 -7.89
N GLY A 15 -13.49 20.00 -7.41
CA GLY A 15 -13.22 20.21 -5.98
C GLY A 15 -14.30 21.05 -5.31
N GLY A 16 -14.07 21.43 -4.05
CA GLY A 16 -14.88 22.46 -3.39
C GLY A 16 -14.66 23.82 -4.06
N SER A 17 -15.71 24.66 -4.09
CA SER A 17 -15.68 26.02 -4.67
C SER A 17 -15.47 26.09 -6.18
N ASP A 18 -16.08 25.17 -6.95
CA ASP A 18 -16.01 25.10 -8.43
C ASP A 18 -14.59 24.99 -9.02
N LEU A 19 -13.58 24.70 -8.21
CA LEU A 19 -12.22 24.50 -8.66
C LEU A 19 -12.10 23.14 -9.38
N HIS A 20 -11.78 23.17 -10.66
CA HIS A 20 -11.52 21.97 -11.46
C HIS A 20 -10.01 21.67 -11.51
N HIS A 21 -9.64 20.41 -11.33
CA HIS A 21 -8.26 19.94 -11.49
C HIS A 21 -8.23 18.55 -12.13
N CYS A 22 -7.10 18.17 -12.71
CA CYS A 22 -6.91 16.85 -13.27
C CYS A 22 -6.46 15.83 -12.21
N SER A 23 -7.11 14.67 -12.21
CA SER A 23 -6.63 13.46 -11.56
C SER A 23 -5.85 12.65 -12.60
N CYS A 24 -4.54 12.53 -12.41
CA CYS A 24 -3.65 11.95 -13.41
C CYS A 24 -3.49 10.44 -13.22
N PRO A 25 -3.60 9.64 -14.29
CA PRO A 25 -3.35 8.22 -14.22
C PRO A 25 -1.86 7.95 -13.96
N THR A 26 -1.54 6.75 -13.48
CA THR A 26 -0.15 6.35 -13.24
C THR A 26 0.73 6.56 -14.47
N GLY A 27 1.92 7.12 -14.24
CA GLY A 27 2.88 7.42 -15.29
C GLY A 27 2.80 8.86 -15.80
N TRP A 28 1.78 9.62 -15.39
CA TRP A 28 1.58 11.02 -15.79
C TRP A 28 1.40 11.93 -14.58
N SER A 29 1.92 13.14 -14.67
CA SER A 29 1.78 14.22 -13.69
C SER A 29 1.69 15.58 -14.39
N GLY A 30 1.76 16.68 -13.64
CA GLY A 30 1.49 18.02 -14.16
C GLY A 30 0.07 18.48 -13.81
N ALA A 31 -0.25 19.73 -14.14
CA ALA A 31 -1.56 20.31 -13.83
C ALA A 31 -2.67 19.74 -14.73
N PHE A 32 -2.28 19.31 -15.94
CA PHE A 32 -3.13 18.76 -16.99
C PHE A 32 -2.74 17.33 -17.37
N CYS A 33 -1.91 16.66 -16.56
CA CYS A 33 -1.38 15.31 -16.82
C CYS A 33 -0.48 15.24 -18.06
N GLU A 34 0.24 16.31 -18.35
CA GLU A 34 1.13 16.51 -19.51
C GLU A 34 2.52 15.89 -19.33
N ASP A 35 2.99 15.74 -18.10
CA ASP A 35 4.37 15.35 -17.79
C ASP A 35 4.49 13.84 -17.61
N GLU A 36 5.33 13.19 -18.41
CA GLU A 36 5.66 11.78 -18.18
C GLU A 36 6.55 11.64 -16.95
N ILE A 37 6.10 10.85 -15.98
CA ILE A 37 6.88 10.53 -14.78
C ILE A 37 7.99 9.55 -15.19
N PRO A 38 9.26 9.69 -14.81
CA PRO A 38 10.27 8.67 -15.10
C PRO A 38 10.03 7.35 -14.33
N ARG A 39 10.76 6.29 -14.67
CA ARG A 39 10.78 5.09 -13.83
C ARG A 39 11.51 5.41 -12.52
N GLY A 40 11.03 4.85 -11.41
CA GLY A 40 11.64 5.02 -10.10
C GLY A 40 10.62 4.96 -8.97
N ALA A 41 11.06 5.42 -7.81
CA ALA A 41 10.22 5.47 -6.61
C ALA A 41 8.96 6.32 -6.81
N ALA A 42 7.82 5.75 -6.43
CA ALA A 42 6.51 6.36 -6.48
C ALA A 42 6.28 7.25 -5.26
N ARG A 43 5.93 8.52 -5.50
CA ARG A 43 5.54 9.49 -4.48
C ARG A 43 4.03 9.49 -4.31
N PHE A 44 3.61 9.39 -3.06
CA PHE A 44 2.20 9.41 -2.64
C PHE A 44 1.92 10.66 -1.81
N ASN A 45 0.67 11.11 -1.89
CA ASN A 45 0.09 12.18 -1.09
C ASN A 45 -1.35 11.80 -0.70
N ALA A 46 -2.11 12.76 -0.14
CA ALA A 46 -3.46 12.54 0.39
C ALA A 46 -4.45 11.88 -0.60
N ASP A 47 -4.33 12.16 -1.91
CA ASP A 47 -5.22 11.69 -2.96
C ASP A 47 -4.58 10.70 -3.93
N SER A 48 -3.37 10.22 -3.62
CA SER A 48 -2.69 9.17 -4.38
C SER A 48 -3.19 7.78 -4.03
N TYR A 49 -3.25 6.90 -5.03
CA TYR A 49 -3.35 5.46 -4.79
C TYR A 49 -2.70 4.64 -5.90
N LEU A 50 -2.25 3.43 -5.57
CA LEU A 50 -1.94 2.36 -6.54
C LEU A 50 -2.66 1.07 -6.17
N VAL A 51 -3.05 0.32 -7.19
CA VAL A 51 -3.58 -1.04 -7.06
C VAL A 51 -2.64 -1.99 -7.79
N ILE A 52 -1.92 -2.79 -7.01
CA ILE A 52 -1.09 -3.85 -7.53
C ILE A 52 -1.93 -5.13 -7.56
N ASP A 53 -2.21 -5.60 -8.77
CA ASP A 53 -2.98 -6.81 -9.05
C ASP A 53 -2.18 -7.67 -10.04
N LYS A 54 -1.20 -8.40 -9.51
CA LYS A 54 -0.14 -9.06 -10.30
C LYS A 54 -0.16 -10.58 -10.21
N LEU A 55 -1.06 -11.14 -9.40
CA LEU A 55 -1.06 -12.56 -9.17
C LEU A 55 -1.78 -13.30 -10.28
N SER A 56 -1.05 -14.23 -10.90
CA SER A 56 -1.62 -15.12 -11.90
C SER A 56 -2.72 -15.98 -11.27
N PRO A 57 -3.88 -16.13 -11.94
CA PRO A 57 -4.89 -17.13 -11.58
C PRO A 57 -4.34 -18.54 -11.31
N LYS A 58 -3.22 -18.91 -11.97
CA LYS A 58 -2.57 -20.21 -11.80
C LYS A 58 -1.89 -20.40 -10.44
N LYS A 59 -1.52 -19.31 -9.78
CA LYS A 59 -0.91 -19.31 -8.44
C LYS A 59 -1.95 -19.20 -7.32
N ALA A 60 -3.25 -19.15 -7.66
CA ALA A 60 -4.30 -19.07 -6.67
C ALA A 60 -4.46 -20.42 -5.97
N LEU A 61 -4.57 -20.39 -4.64
CA LEU A 61 -4.85 -21.58 -3.84
C LEU A 61 -6.21 -22.17 -4.18
N GLN A 62 -7.20 -21.30 -4.41
CA GLN A 62 -8.56 -21.68 -4.78
C GLN A 62 -9.28 -20.54 -5.50
N LYS A 63 -10.30 -20.91 -6.28
CA LYS A 63 -11.28 -19.98 -6.83
C LYS A 63 -12.58 -20.11 -6.06
N LYS A 64 -12.87 -19.18 -5.15
CA LYS A 64 -14.11 -19.17 -4.37
C LYS A 64 -15.03 -18.07 -4.88
N ARG A 65 -16.25 -18.45 -5.31
CA ARG A 65 -17.27 -17.51 -5.83
C ARG A 65 -16.73 -16.53 -6.90
N GLY A 66 -15.89 -17.04 -7.81
CA GLY A 66 -15.32 -16.24 -8.90
C GLY A 66 -14.05 -15.46 -8.56
N ILE A 67 -13.48 -15.62 -7.36
CA ILE A 67 -12.34 -14.84 -6.88
C ILE A 67 -11.20 -15.76 -6.51
N PHE A 68 -10.01 -15.37 -6.92
CA PHE A 68 -8.77 -16.05 -6.59
C PHE A 68 -8.33 -15.66 -5.17
N VAL A 69 -8.02 -16.68 -4.39
CA VAL A 69 -7.49 -16.55 -3.02
C VAL A 69 -6.03 -16.92 -3.03
N TYR A 70 -5.20 -16.10 -2.38
CA TYR A 70 -3.76 -16.29 -2.29
C TYR A 70 -3.33 -16.23 -0.83
N ASP A 71 -2.39 -17.09 -0.45
CA ASP A 71 -1.68 -16.97 0.82
C ASP A 71 -0.78 -15.74 0.84
N VAL A 72 -0.50 -15.26 2.05
CA VAL A 72 0.55 -14.27 2.28
C VAL A 72 1.42 -14.76 3.43
N HIS A 73 2.64 -15.19 3.10
CA HIS A 73 3.66 -15.65 4.04
C HIS A 73 4.81 -14.67 4.21
N HIS A 74 4.95 -13.73 3.27
CA HIS A 74 5.98 -12.69 3.33
C HIS A 74 5.50 -11.43 2.61
N VAL A 75 5.79 -10.26 3.17
CA VAL A 75 5.61 -8.96 2.51
C VAL A 75 6.86 -8.13 2.78
N TYR A 76 7.42 -7.54 1.73
CA TYR A 76 8.54 -6.62 1.81
C TYR A 76 8.14 -5.27 1.22
N VAL A 77 8.56 -4.19 1.87
CA VAL A 77 8.36 -2.81 1.44
C VAL A 77 9.61 -2.00 1.71
N ASN A 78 10.07 -1.24 0.72
CA ASN A 78 11.07 -0.18 0.91
C ASN A 78 10.38 1.19 0.76
N PHE A 79 10.39 1.98 1.85
CA PHE A 79 9.65 3.25 1.92
C PHE A 79 10.48 4.37 2.56
N SER A 80 10.07 5.61 2.31
CA SER A 80 10.57 6.81 2.99
C SER A 80 9.39 7.75 3.27
N SER A 81 9.33 8.35 4.45
CA SER A 81 8.25 9.27 4.83
C SER A 81 8.76 10.30 5.83
N ALA A 82 8.25 11.53 5.75
CA ALA A 82 8.33 12.53 6.82
C ALA A 82 6.97 12.76 7.50
N SER A 83 5.92 12.08 7.04
CA SER A 83 4.59 12.13 7.63
C SER A 83 4.47 11.11 8.77
N PRO A 84 4.06 11.53 9.98
CA PRO A 84 3.99 10.65 11.16
C PRO A 84 2.90 9.58 11.04
N ASP A 85 1.87 9.82 10.24
CA ASP A 85 0.73 8.92 10.08
C ASP A 85 0.43 8.68 8.60
N GLY A 86 -0.02 7.46 8.28
CA GLY A 86 -0.51 7.12 6.95
C GLY A 86 -0.46 5.63 6.63
N MET A 87 -1.43 5.13 5.86
CA MET A 87 -1.49 3.73 5.43
C MET A 87 -0.58 3.47 4.22
N ILE A 88 0.51 2.75 4.41
CA ILE A 88 1.43 2.36 3.32
C ILE A 88 0.73 1.37 2.37
N PHE A 89 0.22 0.26 2.91
CA PHE A 89 -0.57 -0.69 2.10
C PHE A 89 -1.73 -1.31 2.86
N TRP A 90 -2.71 -1.80 2.09
CA TRP A 90 -3.80 -2.64 2.54
C TRP A 90 -4.05 -3.77 1.54
N SER A 91 -4.17 -5.01 2.02
CA SER A 91 -4.63 -6.14 1.22
C SER A 91 -5.63 -6.96 2.01
N SER A 92 -6.73 -7.40 1.37
CA SER A 92 -7.82 -8.11 2.06
C SER A 92 -8.47 -9.17 1.18
N SER A 93 -8.97 -10.25 1.79
CA SER A 93 -9.89 -11.21 1.17
C SER A 93 -11.33 -10.71 1.22
N LYS A 94 -12.26 -11.40 0.53
CA LYS A 94 -13.70 -11.08 0.65
C LYS A 94 -14.29 -11.55 1.97
N GLU A 95 -13.63 -12.50 2.61
CA GLU A 95 -13.99 -13.10 3.89
C GLU A 95 -13.65 -12.22 5.10
N GLY A 96 -12.96 -11.09 4.89
CA GLY A 96 -12.63 -10.13 5.93
C GLY A 96 -11.26 -10.35 6.58
N GLU A 97 -10.47 -11.30 6.08
CA GLU A 97 -9.04 -11.37 6.39
C GLU A 97 -8.31 -10.25 5.68
N TYR A 98 -7.29 -9.70 6.33
CA TYR A 98 -6.49 -8.63 5.77
C TYR A 98 -5.11 -8.56 6.41
N ILE A 99 -4.22 -7.86 5.71
CA ILE A 99 -2.94 -7.37 6.21
C ILE A 99 -2.79 -5.91 5.77
N ALA A 100 -2.28 -5.09 6.68
CA ALA A 100 -2.02 -3.68 6.41
C ALA A 100 -0.80 -3.19 7.19
N LEU A 101 -0.01 -2.34 6.54
CA LEU A 101 1.14 -1.66 7.13
C LEU A 101 0.95 -0.15 6.95
N GLY A 102 1.40 0.62 7.92
CA GLY A 102 1.49 2.06 7.81
C GLY A 102 2.27 2.65 8.96
N LEU A 103 1.99 3.93 9.24
CA LEU A 103 2.63 4.70 10.29
C LEU A 103 1.57 5.23 11.28
N GLU A 104 1.93 5.25 12.56
CA GLU A 104 1.20 5.95 13.62
C GLU A 104 2.20 6.62 14.55
N GLN A 105 2.09 7.94 14.69
CA GLN A 105 3.02 8.74 15.51
C GLN A 105 4.50 8.47 15.17
N SER A 106 4.81 8.39 13.87
CA SER A 106 6.12 8.12 13.29
C SER A 106 6.68 6.70 13.52
N LEU A 107 5.92 5.79 14.11
CA LEU A 107 6.31 4.39 14.30
C LEU A 107 5.59 3.47 13.31
N LEU A 108 6.18 2.30 13.03
CA LEU A 108 5.52 1.29 12.20
C LEU A 108 4.26 0.77 12.87
N LYS A 109 3.15 0.77 12.13
CA LYS A 109 1.87 0.18 12.54
C LYS A 109 1.53 -0.99 11.63
N LEU A 110 1.43 -2.18 12.21
CA LEU A 110 1.04 -3.41 11.53
C LEU A 110 -0.33 -3.84 12.05
N SER A 111 -1.23 -4.17 11.13
CA SER A 111 -2.58 -4.65 11.45
C SER A 111 -2.93 -5.82 10.56
N TRP A 112 -3.50 -6.87 11.14
CA TRP A 112 -3.95 -8.04 10.40
C TRP A 112 -5.23 -8.61 11.00
N SER A 113 -6.01 -9.26 10.14
CA SER A 113 -7.14 -10.09 10.52
C SER A 113 -6.89 -11.50 10.03
N TRP A 114 -6.80 -12.42 10.96
CA TRP A 114 -6.51 -13.83 10.69
C TRP A 114 -7.56 -14.69 11.37
N SER A 115 -8.31 -15.48 10.58
CA SER A 115 -9.42 -16.31 11.09
C SER A 115 -10.45 -15.53 11.95
N GLY A 116 -10.68 -14.25 11.59
CA GLY A 116 -11.63 -13.37 12.27
C GLY A 116 -11.10 -12.65 13.51
N LEU A 117 -9.88 -12.97 13.96
CA LEU A 117 -9.20 -12.22 15.03
C LEU A 117 -8.44 -11.04 14.43
N ILE A 118 -8.74 -9.84 14.91
CA ILE A 118 -8.05 -8.62 14.53
C ILE A 118 -6.95 -8.34 15.56
N GLN A 119 -5.74 -8.14 15.08
CA GLN A 119 -4.62 -7.65 15.86
C GLN A 119 -4.06 -6.39 15.22
N THR A 120 -3.69 -5.42 16.04
CA THR A 120 -3.05 -4.19 15.60
C THR A 120 -1.98 -3.82 16.59
N ILE A 121 -0.78 -3.59 16.09
CA ILE A 121 0.39 -3.25 16.89
C ILE A 121 1.01 -1.97 16.34
N VAL A 122 1.55 -1.17 17.23
CA VAL A 122 2.57 -0.17 16.90
C VAL A 122 3.89 -0.77 17.36
N VAL A 123 4.79 -1.03 16.41
CA VAL A 123 6.08 -1.68 16.68
C VAL A 123 6.92 -0.70 17.51
N PRO A 124 7.33 -1.08 18.73
CA PRO A 124 8.16 -0.22 19.56
C PRO A 124 9.55 -0.08 18.94
N GLY A 125 10.13 1.11 19.03
CA GLY A 125 11.45 1.37 18.47
C GLY A 125 11.66 2.85 18.18
N ASN A 126 12.60 3.13 17.29
CA ASN A 126 12.86 4.48 16.82
C ASN A 126 11.80 4.91 15.79
N PRO A 127 11.47 6.21 15.72
CA PRO A 127 10.69 6.77 14.63
C PRO A 127 11.30 6.44 13.25
N VAL A 128 10.46 6.06 12.30
CA VAL A 128 10.80 5.72 10.90
C VAL A 128 10.20 6.73 9.89
N ALA A 129 9.52 7.76 10.40
CA ALA A 129 9.02 8.88 9.61
C ALA A 129 10.00 10.06 9.66
N ASP A 130 11.27 9.79 9.37
CA ASP A 130 12.42 10.69 9.48
C ASP A 130 12.96 11.16 8.10
N GLY A 131 12.32 10.73 7.02
CA GLY A 131 12.66 11.09 5.64
C GLY A 131 13.77 10.25 5.00
N ILE A 132 14.32 9.25 5.67
CA ILE A 132 15.27 8.30 5.05
C ILE A 132 14.54 7.04 4.56
N TRP A 133 15.26 6.20 3.81
CA TRP A 133 14.73 4.94 3.30
C TRP A 133 14.84 3.84 4.35
N HIS A 134 13.76 3.09 4.53
CA HIS A 134 13.67 1.95 5.42
C HIS A 134 13.18 0.69 4.71
N ASP A 135 13.74 -0.44 5.10
CA ASP A 135 13.38 -1.78 4.63
C ASP A 135 12.53 -2.49 5.68
N VAL A 136 11.29 -2.84 5.32
CA VAL A 136 10.39 -3.58 6.20
C VAL A 136 10.06 -4.92 5.58
N SER A 137 10.39 -6.00 6.29
CA SER A 137 10.05 -7.37 5.94
C SER A 137 9.16 -7.97 7.02
N ILE A 138 7.94 -8.34 6.64
CA ILE A 138 6.96 -9.01 7.51
C ILE A 138 6.86 -10.46 7.05
N SER A 139 7.14 -11.39 7.95
CA SER A 139 7.01 -12.83 7.66
C SER A 139 5.93 -13.45 8.52
N PHE A 140 5.14 -14.33 7.91
CA PHE A 140 4.12 -15.17 8.53
C PHE A 140 4.50 -16.65 8.33
N PRO A 141 5.64 -17.12 8.89
CA PRO A 141 6.01 -18.52 8.84
C PRO A 141 4.95 -19.40 9.50
N ASP A 142 4.65 -20.50 8.82
CA ASP A 142 3.95 -21.65 9.39
C ASP A 142 4.94 -22.45 10.26
N PRO A 143 4.62 -22.80 11.52
CA PRO A 143 3.45 -22.45 12.32
C PRO A 143 3.80 -21.36 13.35
N MET A 144 2.92 -20.37 13.51
CA MET A 144 2.70 -19.58 14.74
C MET A 144 3.45 -18.26 14.99
N ASN A 145 4.39 -17.79 14.16
CA ASN A 145 5.06 -16.50 14.46
C ASN A 145 4.90 -15.48 13.35
N ILE A 146 4.51 -14.24 13.69
CA ILE A 146 4.64 -13.10 12.79
C ILE A 146 5.90 -12.35 13.21
N THR A 147 6.85 -12.20 12.30
CA THR A 147 8.09 -11.46 12.55
C THR A 147 8.13 -10.19 11.72
N VAL A 148 8.59 -9.10 12.33
CA VAL A 148 8.86 -7.84 11.64
C VAL A 148 10.35 -7.58 11.73
N VAL A 149 10.98 -7.49 10.57
CA VAL A 149 12.37 -7.08 10.40
C VAL A 149 12.37 -5.68 9.79
N LEU A 150 12.99 -4.73 10.49
CA LEU A 150 13.19 -3.35 10.05
C LEU A 150 14.69 -3.12 9.87
N ASP A 151 15.12 -2.68 8.69
CA ASP A 151 16.52 -2.37 8.36
C ASP A 151 17.49 -3.49 8.76
N ASN A 152 17.13 -4.73 8.42
CA ASN A 152 17.86 -5.96 8.75
C ASN A 152 17.90 -6.34 10.25
N HIS A 153 17.11 -5.69 11.11
CA HIS A 153 17.00 -6.00 12.53
C HIS A 153 15.61 -6.57 12.86
N LEU A 154 15.56 -7.68 13.59
CA LEU A 154 14.31 -8.21 14.13
C LEU A 154 13.79 -7.27 15.23
N VAL A 155 12.70 -6.56 14.94
CA VAL A 155 12.12 -5.55 15.85
C VAL A 155 10.86 -6.04 16.56
N TYR A 156 10.20 -7.07 16.03
CA TYR A 156 8.99 -7.60 16.64
C TYR A 156 8.77 -9.08 16.30
N THR A 157 8.24 -9.83 17.28
CA THR A 157 7.73 -11.19 17.08
C THR A 157 6.39 -11.31 17.81
N TYR A 158 5.34 -11.63 17.07
CA TYR A 158 4.06 -12.02 17.61
C TYR A 158 3.98 -13.55 17.61
N GLN A 159 3.70 -14.14 18.76
CA GLN A 159 3.41 -15.57 18.88
C GLN A 159 1.90 -15.74 18.90
N HIS A 160 1.37 -16.50 17.95
CA HIS A 160 -0.05 -16.80 17.88
C HIS A 160 -0.37 -17.95 18.85
N ASP A 161 -1.20 -17.68 19.85
CA ASP A 161 -1.50 -18.59 20.97
C ASP A 161 -2.51 -19.71 20.61
N VAL A 162 -3.03 -19.72 19.38
CA VAL A 162 -3.99 -20.73 18.91
C VAL A 162 -3.32 -21.65 17.89
N GLU A 163 -3.48 -22.96 18.10
CA GLU A 163 -3.23 -24.01 17.08
C GLU A 163 -4.17 -23.77 15.89
N ASN A 164 -3.75 -22.90 14.97
CA ASN A 164 -4.44 -22.65 13.73
C ASN A 164 -3.43 -22.60 12.59
N ASN A 165 -3.44 -23.66 11.78
CA ASN A 165 -2.55 -23.81 10.63
C ASN A 165 -3.12 -23.14 9.36
N ALA A 166 -4.19 -22.36 9.47
CA ALA A 166 -4.75 -21.66 8.32
C ALA A 166 -3.80 -20.53 7.90
N ALA A 167 -3.38 -20.48 6.63
CA ALA A 167 -2.60 -19.34 6.14
C ALA A 167 -3.45 -18.05 6.12
N LEU A 168 -2.82 -16.90 6.33
CA LEU A 168 -3.46 -15.61 6.08
C LEU A 168 -3.73 -15.46 4.58
N THR A 169 -4.97 -15.13 4.19
CA THR A 169 -5.33 -15.03 2.78
C THR A 169 -5.75 -13.64 2.32
N THR A 170 -5.51 -13.36 1.04
CA THR A 170 -5.95 -12.13 0.36
C THR A 170 -6.56 -12.42 -1.00
N ASN A 171 -7.19 -11.42 -1.61
CA ASN A 171 -7.63 -11.48 -3.01
C ASN A 171 -6.49 -11.23 -4.03
N GLY A 172 -5.24 -11.10 -3.57
CA GLY A 172 -4.08 -10.84 -4.41
C GLY A 172 -3.90 -9.38 -4.84
N LYS A 173 -4.70 -8.45 -4.30
CA LYS A 173 -4.61 -7.02 -4.58
C LYS A 173 -3.99 -6.29 -3.40
N PHE A 174 -2.99 -5.46 -3.68
CA PHE A 174 -2.41 -4.54 -2.72
C PHE A 174 -2.79 -3.11 -3.10
N TYR A 175 -3.50 -2.43 -2.21
CA TYR A 175 -3.81 -1.01 -2.30
C TYR A 175 -2.70 -0.24 -1.61
N LEU A 176 -1.99 0.63 -2.32
CA LEU A 176 -0.90 1.42 -1.78
C LEU A 176 -1.31 2.88 -1.64
N GLY A 177 -0.97 3.47 -0.50
CA GLY A 177 -1.18 4.88 -0.14
C GLY A 177 -2.63 5.29 0.07
N GLY A 178 -3.57 4.76 -0.71
CA GLY A 178 -4.99 5.10 -0.62
C GLY A 178 -5.85 4.07 -1.35
N PHE A 179 -7.10 4.45 -1.62
CA PHE A 179 -8.06 3.61 -2.33
C PHE A 179 -8.61 4.31 -3.58
N PRO A 180 -9.04 3.55 -4.60
CA PRO A 180 -9.77 4.10 -5.74
C PRO A 180 -11.03 4.87 -5.34
N ASP A 181 -11.56 5.64 -6.28
CA ASP A 181 -12.85 6.33 -6.16
C ASP A 181 -12.91 7.33 -4.98
N ARG A 182 -11.75 7.81 -4.52
CA ARG A 182 -11.60 8.77 -3.41
C ARG A 182 -12.25 8.28 -2.11
N VAL A 183 -12.36 6.96 -1.93
CA VAL A 183 -12.85 6.38 -0.68
C VAL A 183 -11.82 6.68 0.43
N ALA A 184 -12.27 7.38 1.48
CA ALA A 184 -11.41 7.74 2.59
C ALA A 184 -10.80 6.49 3.28
N VAL A 185 -9.49 6.54 3.54
CA VAL A 185 -8.76 5.45 4.21
C VAL A 185 -9.39 5.09 5.55
N ALA A 186 -9.78 6.09 6.36
CA ALA A 186 -10.47 5.88 7.63
C ALA A 186 -11.74 5.03 7.49
N ASN A 187 -12.55 5.27 6.45
CA ASN A 187 -13.79 4.54 6.23
C ASN A 187 -13.50 3.11 5.76
N ARG A 188 -12.59 2.96 4.79
CA ARG A 188 -12.29 1.64 4.19
C ARG A 188 -11.59 0.69 5.16
N THR A 189 -10.75 1.23 6.03
CA THR A 189 -9.99 0.48 7.05
C THR A 189 -10.67 0.46 8.42
N ARG A 190 -11.90 0.97 8.54
CA ARG A 190 -12.66 1.04 9.81
C ARG A 190 -11.88 1.72 10.94
N GLY A 191 -11.12 2.77 10.61
CA GLY A 191 -10.37 3.59 11.55
C GLY A 191 -8.99 3.04 11.94
N ILE A 192 -8.56 1.88 11.43
CA ILE A 192 -7.21 1.35 11.69
C ILE A 192 -6.15 2.37 11.24
N PHE A 193 -6.34 2.96 10.06
CA PHE A 193 -5.56 4.09 9.56
C PHE A 193 -6.49 5.27 9.30
N LYS A 194 -6.06 6.48 9.68
CA LYS A 194 -6.88 7.70 9.55
C LYS A 194 -6.62 8.43 8.23
N SER A 195 -5.43 8.30 7.67
CA SER A 195 -4.94 9.07 6.52
C SER A 195 -4.30 8.19 5.46
N SER A 196 -4.28 8.71 4.23
CA SER A 196 -3.47 8.18 3.13
C SER A 196 -1.98 8.33 3.43
N PHE A 197 -1.13 7.48 2.82
CA PHE A 197 0.32 7.62 2.91
C PHE A 197 0.78 8.89 2.22
N SER A 198 1.74 9.57 2.84
CA SER A 198 2.44 10.71 2.27
C SER A 198 3.94 10.46 2.36
N GLY A 199 4.54 10.05 1.26
CA GLY A 199 5.92 9.56 1.24
C GLY A 199 6.26 8.89 -0.09
N CYS A 200 7.29 8.06 -0.06
CA CYS A 200 7.89 7.40 -1.20
C CYS A 200 7.90 5.89 -1.02
N LEU A 201 7.61 5.13 -2.08
CA LEU A 201 7.83 3.69 -2.17
C LEU A 201 8.75 3.40 -3.35
N SER A 202 9.88 2.74 -3.10
CA SER A 202 10.78 2.30 -4.18
C SER A 202 10.46 0.86 -4.61
N GLU A 203 10.00 0.04 -3.67
CA GLU A 203 9.84 -1.39 -3.87
C GLU A 203 8.75 -1.97 -2.98
N ILE A 204 7.99 -2.92 -3.53
CA ILE A 204 7.12 -3.82 -2.77
C ILE A 204 7.16 -5.22 -3.38
N ALA A 205 7.24 -6.23 -2.53
CA ALA A 205 7.17 -7.63 -2.91
C ALA A 205 6.32 -8.40 -1.89
N TRP A 206 5.77 -9.53 -2.31
CA TRP A 206 5.10 -10.46 -1.39
C TRP A 206 5.30 -11.89 -1.85
N ASN A 207 5.51 -12.79 -0.89
CA ASN A 207 5.89 -14.19 -1.11
C ASN A 207 7.04 -14.27 -2.13
N ASN A 208 6.94 -15.21 -3.08
CA ASN A 208 7.93 -15.41 -4.15
C ASN A 208 7.60 -14.61 -5.42
N SER A 209 6.95 -13.45 -5.31
CA SER A 209 6.69 -12.59 -6.47
C SER A 209 7.90 -11.71 -6.79
N PRO A 210 8.20 -11.44 -8.07
CA PRO A 210 9.18 -10.43 -8.42
C PRO A 210 8.76 -9.09 -7.85
N ALA A 211 9.72 -8.39 -7.24
CA ALA A 211 9.48 -7.07 -6.68
C ALA A 211 8.91 -6.08 -7.70
N VAL A 212 8.00 -5.25 -7.24
CA VAL A 212 7.42 -4.15 -8.01
C VAL A 212 8.24 -2.90 -7.77
N THR A 213 9.03 -2.52 -8.78
CA THR A 213 9.83 -1.29 -8.82
C THR A 213 9.40 -0.34 -9.95
N ASP A 214 8.68 -0.86 -10.95
CA ASP A 214 8.04 -0.06 -12.01
C ASP A 214 6.53 0.05 -11.75
N PHE A 215 6.15 1.14 -11.09
CA PHE A 215 4.77 1.38 -10.69
C PHE A 215 3.87 1.80 -11.85
N LYS A 216 4.41 2.26 -13.00
CA LYS A 216 3.63 2.75 -14.16
C LYS A 216 2.65 1.72 -14.72
N LYS A 217 2.97 0.43 -14.59
CA LYS A 217 2.17 -0.68 -15.12
C LYS A 217 0.95 -1.01 -14.27
N HIS A 218 0.73 -0.26 -13.19
CA HIS A 218 -0.33 -0.51 -12.23
C HIS A 218 -1.38 0.59 -12.26
N LYS A 219 -2.63 0.19 -12.02
CA LYS A 219 -3.74 1.14 -11.93
C LYS A 219 -3.53 2.05 -10.72
N GLY A 220 -3.61 3.35 -10.91
CA GLY A 220 -3.44 4.33 -9.85
C GLY A 220 -3.72 5.73 -10.34
N GLU A 221 -3.77 6.66 -9.40
CA GLU A 221 -3.96 8.08 -9.66
C GLU A 221 -3.07 8.93 -8.76
N ASN A 222 -2.65 10.07 -9.29
CA ASN A 222 -1.93 11.16 -8.60
C ASN A 222 -0.59 10.76 -7.97
N VAL A 223 -0.08 9.59 -8.32
CA VAL A 223 1.26 9.12 -7.97
C VAL A 223 2.29 9.91 -8.76
N LYS A 224 3.26 10.51 -8.08
CA LYS A 224 4.33 11.32 -8.71
C LYS A 224 5.67 10.58 -8.64
N SER A 225 6.73 11.17 -9.20
CA SER A 225 8.10 10.72 -8.95
C SER A 225 8.60 11.19 -7.58
N CYS A 226 9.34 10.34 -6.87
CA CYS A 226 10.17 10.73 -5.73
C CYS A 226 11.54 11.25 -6.14
N ALA A 227 11.99 10.96 -7.36
CA ALA A 227 13.12 11.64 -7.94
C ALA A 227 12.66 13.05 -8.31
N LEU A 228 12.86 14.01 -7.42
CA LEU A 228 12.76 15.43 -7.74
C LEU A 228 14.19 15.90 -8.06
N PHE A 229 14.44 16.06 -9.36
CA PHE A 229 15.58 16.75 -9.97
C PHE A 229 16.97 16.25 -9.54
N GLU A 230 17.51 15.26 -10.25
CA GLU A 230 18.91 15.42 -10.65
C GLU A 230 18.90 16.63 -11.61
N LEU A 231 19.36 17.78 -11.10
CA LEU A 231 19.57 19.00 -11.89
C LEU A 231 20.62 18.76 -12.98
#